data_AF-A0A956BHA9-F1
#
_entry.id   AF-A0A956BHA9-F1
#
_cell.length_a   1.000
_cell.length_b   1.000
_cell.length_c   1.000
_cell.angle_alpha   90.00
_cell.angle_beta   90.00
_cell.angle_gamma   90.00
#
_symmetry.space_group_name_H-M   'P 1'
#
loop_
_entity.id
_entity.type
_entity.pdbx_description
1 polymer ?
#
loop_
_entity_poly.entity_id
_entity_poly.type
_entity_poly.pdbx_seq_one_letter_code
_entity_poly.pdbx_strand_id
1 'polypeptide(L)'
;MAADISINGPDETPFAVFEVKARRGMTSEWAAQFRRNLAVHVGIPPAKYFGMVTPDRLFLWDTARDRQDSPTAHFSDRLPDFTVDMDDYFSGFPNSAEYTAQGETFEMLVTYWLNTLLRGEIEGSPKVLEESGFLRGIRSGHVNLQSAREA
;
A
#
# COMPACT_ATOMS: atom_id res chain seq x y z
N MET A 1 -1.72 -10.54 -12.08
CA MET A 1 -1.35 -10.10 -10.73
C MET A 1 -1.68 -8.62 -10.61
N ALA A 2 -2.36 -8.22 -9.56
CA ALA A 2 -2.75 -6.83 -9.33
C ALA A 2 -1.90 -6.20 -8.24
N ALA A 3 -1.24 -5.12 -8.62
CA ALA A 3 -0.65 -4.10 -7.77
C ALA A 3 -0.43 -2.91 -8.69
N ASP A 4 -0.80 -1.71 -8.26
CA ASP A 4 -0.59 -0.48 -9.02
C ASP A 4 0.85 0.05 -8.79
N ILE A 5 1.38 -0.16 -7.58
CA ILE A 5 2.72 0.30 -7.19
C ILE A 5 3.48 -0.81 -6.47
N SER A 6 4.79 -0.88 -6.66
CA SER A 6 5.69 -1.74 -5.90
C SER A 6 6.88 -0.96 -5.35
N ILE A 7 7.36 -1.34 -4.17
CA ILE A 7 8.68 -0.97 -3.68
C ILE A 7 9.54 -2.20 -3.76
N ASN A 8 10.56 -2.14 -4.61
CA ASN A 8 11.48 -3.25 -4.81
C ASN A 8 12.72 -3.07 -3.94
N GLY A 9 13.22 -4.18 -3.41
CA GLY A 9 14.53 -4.25 -2.78
C GLY A 9 15.67 -4.14 -3.80
N PRO A 10 16.92 -4.13 -3.33
CA PRO A 10 18.11 -4.01 -4.19
C PRO A 10 18.26 -5.13 -5.24
N ASP A 11 17.61 -6.28 -5.02
CA ASP A 11 17.59 -7.45 -5.91
C ASP A 11 16.41 -7.46 -6.90
N GLU A 12 15.75 -6.31 -7.06
CA GLU A 12 14.52 -6.12 -7.85
C GLU A 12 13.31 -6.93 -7.37
N THR A 13 13.41 -7.63 -6.24
CA THR A 13 12.26 -8.35 -5.69
C THR A 13 11.30 -7.39 -4.98
N PRO A 14 9.97 -7.56 -5.14
CA PRO A 14 9.01 -6.72 -4.42
C PRO A 14 9.13 -6.91 -2.90
N PHE A 15 9.58 -5.87 -2.20
CA PHE A 15 9.52 -5.80 -0.76
C PHE A 15 8.09 -5.49 -0.29
N ALA A 16 7.45 -4.54 -0.98
CA ALA A 16 6.06 -4.17 -0.73
C ALA A 16 5.32 -3.95 -2.06
N VAL A 17 4.04 -4.28 -2.09
CA VAL A 17 3.13 -3.97 -3.20
C VAL A 17 1.92 -3.22 -2.69
N PHE A 18 1.40 -2.31 -3.49
CA PHE A 18 0.31 -1.43 -3.14
C PHE A 18 -0.78 -1.44 -4.20
N GLU A 19 -2.01 -1.54 -3.73
CA GLU A 19 -3.21 -1.21 -4.50
C GLU A 19 -3.65 0.22 -4.15
N VAL A 20 -3.95 1.03 -5.15
CA VAL A 20 -4.41 2.41 -4.97
C VAL A 20 -5.90 2.50 -5.30
N LYS A 21 -6.65 3.18 -4.43
CA LYS A 21 -8.09 3.39 -4.59
C LYS A 21 -8.44 4.83 -4.27
N ALA A 22 -8.77 5.62 -5.29
CA ALA A 22 -9.28 6.99 -5.16
C ALA A 22 -10.73 7.01 -4.62
N ARG A 23 -10.93 6.45 -3.42
CA ARG A 23 -12.24 6.33 -2.76
C ARG A 23 -12.09 6.54 -1.26
N ARG A 24 -12.84 7.49 -0.70
CA ARG A 24 -12.86 7.83 0.73
C ARG A 24 -13.84 6.98 1.53
N GLY A 25 -13.63 6.93 2.84
CA GLY A 25 -14.54 6.30 3.80
C GLY A 25 -14.43 4.78 3.84
N MET A 26 -13.30 4.23 3.41
CA MET A 26 -13.07 2.79 3.41
C MET A 26 -12.71 2.34 4.83
N THR A 27 -13.27 1.21 5.26
CA THR A 27 -12.98 0.62 6.56
C THR A 27 -11.97 -0.52 6.44
N SER A 28 -11.40 -0.95 7.56
CA SER A 28 -10.50 -2.10 7.62
C SER A 28 -11.15 -3.38 7.12
N GLU A 29 -12.44 -3.58 7.40
CA GLU A 29 -13.22 -4.75 6.95
C GLU A 29 -13.40 -4.72 5.44
N TRP A 30 -13.72 -3.55 4.88
CA TRP A 30 -13.83 -3.39 3.43
C TRP A 30 -12.49 -3.68 2.75
N ALA A 31 -11.39 -3.16 3.30
CA ALA A 31 -10.05 -3.34 2.76
C ALA A 31 -9.61 -4.81 2.82
N ALA A 32 -9.93 -5.52 3.91
CA ALA A 32 -9.69 -6.96 4.05
C ALA A 32 -10.48 -7.79 3.04
N GLN A 33 -11.78 -7.50 2.86
CA GLN A 33 -12.61 -8.16 1.86
C GLN A 33 -12.09 -7.91 0.44
N PHE A 34 -11.70 -6.67 0.14
CA PHE A 34 -11.14 -6.33 -1.18
C PHE A 34 -9.83 -7.08 -1.42
N ARG A 35 -8.90 -7.08 -0.46
CA ARG A 35 -7.64 -7.82 -0.54
C ARG A 35 -7.87 -9.30 -0.82
N ARG A 36 -8.81 -9.94 -0.11
CA ARG A 36 -9.18 -11.34 -0.36
C ARG A 36 -9.71 -11.54 -1.78
N ASN A 37 -10.63 -10.68 -2.23
CA ASN A 37 -11.17 -10.77 -3.59
C ASN A 37 -10.07 -10.63 -4.64
N LEU A 38 -9.15 -9.67 -4.46
CA LEU A 38 -8.01 -9.46 -5.34
C LEU A 38 -7.14 -10.72 -5.43
N ALA A 39 -6.88 -11.34 -4.29
CA ALA A 39 -6.02 -12.50 -4.22
C ALA A 39 -6.65 -13.76 -4.84
N VAL A 40 -7.97 -13.94 -4.69
CA VAL A 40 -8.72 -15.06 -5.27
C VAL A 40 -8.88 -14.89 -6.79
N HIS A 41 -9.15 -13.68 -7.27
CA HIS A 41 -9.55 -13.46 -8.66
C HIS A 41 -8.43 -12.98 -9.58
N VAL A 42 -7.44 -12.25 -9.07
CA VAL A 42 -6.39 -11.60 -9.88
C VAL A 42 -4.98 -12.02 -9.47
N GLY A 43 -4.82 -12.41 -8.20
CA GLY A 43 -3.55 -12.75 -7.57
C GLY A 43 -2.76 -11.51 -7.13
N ILE A 44 -2.20 -11.58 -5.93
CA ILE A 44 -1.32 -10.55 -5.37
C ILE A 44 0.14 -11.02 -5.54
N PRO A 45 1.05 -10.20 -6.09
CA PRO A 45 2.46 -10.56 -6.15
C PRO A 45 3.03 -10.90 -4.77
N PRO A 46 3.92 -11.90 -4.66
CA PRO A 46 4.58 -12.18 -3.40
C PRO A 46 5.46 -11.00 -3.00
N ALA A 47 5.18 -10.43 -1.82
CA ALA A 47 5.94 -9.35 -1.21
C ALA A 47 5.84 -9.47 0.30
N LYS A 48 6.77 -8.88 1.06
CA LYS A 48 6.71 -8.88 2.53
C LYS A 48 5.51 -8.09 3.05
N TYR A 49 5.19 -6.97 2.39
CA TYR A 49 4.04 -6.16 2.72
C TYR A 49 3.07 -6.05 1.56
N PHE A 50 1.78 -6.15 1.87
CA PHE A 50 0.71 -5.71 0.98
C PHE A 50 0.08 -4.45 1.59
N GLY A 51 -0.02 -3.40 0.81
CA GLY A 51 -0.65 -2.14 1.19
C GLY A 51 -1.85 -1.82 0.32
N MET A 52 -2.81 -1.11 0.90
CA MET A 52 -3.90 -0.48 0.16
C MET A 52 -3.99 0.98 0.59
N VAL A 53 -3.90 1.88 -0.38
CA VAL A 53 -3.90 3.33 -0.12
C VAL A 53 -5.18 3.94 -0.66
N THR A 54 -5.89 4.63 0.22
CA THR A 54 -7.04 5.48 -0.06
C THR A 54 -6.72 6.92 0.37
N PRO A 55 -7.50 7.93 -0.05
CA PRO A 55 -7.22 9.30 0.33
C PRO A 55 -7.20 9.56 1.83
N ASP A 56 -7.95 8.75 2.59
CA ASP A 56 -8.11 8.83 4.04
C ASP A 56 -7.25 7.83 4.81
N ARG A 57 -6.84 6.70 4.21
CA ARG A 57 -6.17 5.62 4.94
C ARG A 57 -5.13 4.88 4.13
N LEU A 58 -4.06 4.47 4.79
CA LEU A 58 -3.24 3.33 4.36
C LEU A 58 -3.58 2.14 5.26
N PHE A 59 -3.91 1.02 4.63
CA PHE A 59 -4.06 -0.29 5.26
C PHE A 59 -2.85 -1.15 4.90
N LEU A 60 -2.16 -1.72 5.88
CA LEU A 60 -0.93 -2.47 5.66
C LEU A 60 -0.99 -3.85 6.32
N TRP A 61 -0.65 -4.89 5.57
CA TRP A 61 -0.55 -6.27 6.03
C TRP A 61 0.90 -6.76 5.92
N ASP A 62 1.41 -7.37 6.98
CA ASP A 62 2.60 -8.22 6.96
C ASP A 62 2.21 -9.62 6.44
N THR A 63 2.61 -9.94 5.23
CA THR A 63 2.18 -11.18 4.55
C THR A 63 2.82 -12.44 5.14
N ALA A 64 3.89 -12.30 5.93
CA ALA A 64 4.49 -13.43 6.64
C ALA A 64 3.51 -14.03 7.64
N ARG A 65 2.57 -13.22 8.17
CA ARG A 65 1.55 -13.64 9.13
C ARG A 65 0.43 -14.45 8.50
N ASP A 66 0.15 -14.23 7.21
CA ASP A 66 -0.91 -14.99 6.52
C ASP A 66 -0.60 -16.49 6.47
N ARG A 67 0.68 -16.88 6.43
CA ARG A 67 1.12 -18.29 6.45
C ARG A 67 1.04 -18.94 7.83
N GLN A 68 0.98 -18.16 8.91
CA GLN A 68 0.90 -18.68 10.28
C GLN A 68 -0.53 -19.07 10.65
N ASP A 69 -1.53 -18.39 10.09
CA ASP A 69 -2.94 -18.57 10.47
C ASP A 69 -3.60 -19.78 9.78
N SER A 70 -3.12 -20.21 8.60
CA SER A 70 -3.39 -21.56 8.06
C SER A 70 -2.56 -21.83 6.78
N PRO A 71 -1.94 -23.03 6.65
CA PRO A 71 -1.23 -23.43 5.43
C PRO A 71 -2.12 -23.49 4.17
N THR A 72 -3.44 -23.49 4.33
CA THR A 72 -4.44 -23.53 3.25
C THR A 72 -5.30 -22.28 3.16
N ALA A 73 -5.20 -21.35 4.13
CA ALA A 73 -5.87 -20.06 4.06
C ALA A 73 -5.08 -19.12 3.14
N HIS A 74 -5.19 -19.37 1.84
CA HIS A 74 -4.84 -18.37 0.86
C HIS A 74 -5.78 -17.17 1.06
N PHE A 75 -5.27 -16.15 1.77
CA PHE A 75 -5.89 -14.84 1.95
C PHE A 75 -7.17 -14.87 2.80
N SER A 76 -6.98 -14.93 4.12
CA SER A 76 -8.04 -14.79 5.13
C SER A 76 -8.67 -13.39 5.10
N ASP A 77 -9.89 -13.25 5.65
CA ASP A 77 -10.56 -11.96 5.93
C ASP A 77 -9.85 -11.16 7.06
N ARG A 78 -8.53 -11.35 7.19
CA ARG A 78 -7.70 -10.76 8.23
C ARG A 78 -7.65 -9.25 8.02
N LEU A 79 -7.97 -8.53 9.08
CA LEU A 79 -7.85 -7.08 9.12
C LEU A 79 -6.37 -6.66 8.93
N PRO A 80 -6.13 -5.43 8.47
CA PRO A 80 -4.77 -4.87 8.37
C PRO A 80 -4.03 -4.95 9.71
N ASP A 81 -2.73 -5.26 9.67
CA ASP A 81 -1.87 -5.20 10.86
C ASP A 81 -1.67 -3.76 11.32
N PHE A 82 -1.64 -2.82 10.37
CA PHE A 82 -1.37 -1.42 10.61
C PHE A 82 -2.30 -0.55 9.77
N THR A 83 -2.73 0.56 10.35
CA THR A 83 -3.51 1.60 9.66
C THR A 83 -2.89 2.96 9.90
N VAL A 84 -2.77 3.77 8.85
CA VAL A 84 -2.29 5.15 8.91
C VAL A 84 -3.40 6.08 8.43
N ASP A 85 -3.63 7.18 9.14
CA ASP A 85 -4.46 8.28 8.66
C ASP A 85 -3.69 9.06 7.59
N MET A 86 -4.29 9.19 6.40
CA MET A 86 -3.65 9.78 5.24
C MET A 86 -4.07 11.23 4.98
N ASP A 87 -5.06 11.76 5.70
CA ASP A 87 -5.59 13.10 5.42
C ASP A 87 -4.50 14.17 5.58
N ASP A 88 -3.62 14.04 6.57
CA ASP A 88 -2.52 14.99 6.80
C ASP A 88 -1.45 14.95 5.69
N TYR A 89 -1.27 13.82 5.01
CA TYR A 89 -0.25 13.68 3.97
C TYR A 89 -0.69 14.23 2.61
N PHE A 90 -2.01 14.33 2.37
CA PHE A 90 -2.54 14.84 1.09
C PHE A 90 -3.23 16.20 1.21
N SER A 91 -3.62 16.63 2.41
CA SER A 91 -4.32 17.91 2.61
C SER A 91 -3.50 19.14 2.23
N GLY A 92 -2.16 19.08 2.30
CA GLY A 92 -1.25 20.18 1.97
C GLY A 92 -1.14 20.50 0.47
N PHE A 93 -1.65 19.66 -0.43
CA PHE A 93 -1.61 19.93 -1.86
C PHE A 93 -2.73 20.90 -2.29
N PRO A 94 -2.44 21.89 -3.15
CA PRO A 94 -3.49 22.66 -3.82
C PRO A 94 -4.45 21.70 -4.53
N ASN A 95 -5.77 21.91 -4.41
CA ASN A 95 -6.79 21.05 -5.03
C ASN A 95 -6.75 19.57 -4.60
N SER A 96 -6.26 19.27 -3.39
CA SER A 96 -6.17 17.91 -2.85
C SER A 96 -7.48 17.11 -2.94
N ALA A 97 -8.64 17.75 -2.75
CA ALA A 97 -9.94 17.10 -2.90
C ALA A 97 -10.20 16.60 -4.34
N GLU A 98 -9.79 17.36 -5.36
CA GLU A 98 -9.91 16.98 -6.76
C GLU A 98 -8.91 15.87 -7.12
N TYR A 99 -7.65 16.04 -6.72
CA TYR A 99 -6.59 15.08 -7.04
C TYR A 99 -6.80 13.72 -6.38
N THR A 100 -7.34 13.69 -5.17
CA THR A 100 -7.65 12.44 -4.47
C THR A 100 -8.93 11.74 -4.97
N ALA A 101 -9.72 12.40 -5.81
CA ALA A 101 -10.91 11.82 -6.45
C ALA A 101 -10.63 11.22 -7.84
N GLN A 102 -9.46 11.53 -8.43
CA GLN A 102 -9.06 11.04 -9.75
C GLN A 102 -8.05 9.90 -9.60
N GLY A 103 -8.33 8.74 -10.21
CA GLY A 103 -7.52 7.52 -10.04
C GLY A 103 -6.04 7.71 -10.35
N GLU A 104 -5.71 8.11 -11.58
CA GLU A 104 -4.32 8.29 -12.04
C GLU A 104 -3.59 9.38 -11.25
N THR A 105 -4.24 10.54 -11.02
CA THR A 105 -3.67 11.63 -10.23
C THR A 105 -3.39 11.21 -8.80
N PHE A 106 -4.30 10.43 -8.19
CA PHE A 106 -4.11 9.91 -6.85
C PHE A 106 -2.96 8.89 -6.78
N GLU A 107 -2.81 8.02 -7.77
CA GLU A 107 -1.68 7.09 -7.88
C GLU A 107 -0.34 7.83 -7.96
N MET A 108 -0.29 8.94 -8.70
CA MET A 108 0.90 9.82 -8.72
C MET A 108 1.20 10.43 -7.35
N LEU A 109 0.18 10.88 -6.60
CA LEU A 109 0.36 11.41 -5.25
C LEU A 109 0.88 10.36 -4.28
N VAL A 110 0.34 9.13 -4.34
CA VAL A 110 0.81 8.00 -3.53
C VAL A 110 2.26 7.66 -3.90
N THR A 111 2.59 7.64 -5.19
CA THR A 111 3.96 7.41 -5.67
C THR A 111 4.94 8.44 -5.15
N TYR A 112 4.56 9.72 -5.19
CA TYR A 112 5.36 10.81 -4.63
C TYR A 112 5.57 10.62 -3.12
N TRP A 113 4.50 10.30 -2.38
CA TRP A 113 4.57 10.07 -0.94
C TRP A 113 5.43 8.86 -0.55
N LEU A 114 5.34 7.73 -1.27
CA LEU A 114 6.22 6.58 -1.04
C LEU A 114 7.70 6.93 -1.29
N ASN A 115 7.96 7.77 -2.30
CA ASN A 115 9.30 8.25 -2.61
C ASN A 115 9.87 9.19 -1.53
N THR A 116 9.05 10.04 -0.92
CA THR A 116 9.50 10.88 0.20
C THR A 116 9.78 10.04 1.46
N LEU A 117 8.99 8.97 1.70
CA LEU A 117 9.30 7.98 2.74
C LEU A 117 10.66 7.29 2.51
N LEU A 118 10.94 6.87 1.27
CA LEU A 118 12.22 6.23 0.92
C LEU A 118 13.42 7.13 1.20
N ARG A 119 13.29 8.43 0.93
CA ARG A 119 14.35 9.43 1.17
C ARG A 119 14.44 9.89 2.62
N GLY A 120 13.48 9.50 3.47
CA GLY A 120 13.41 9.96 4.86
C GLY A 120 13.10 11.45 4.98
N GLU A 121 12.41 12.02 3.97
CA GLU A 121 12.13 13.47 3.87
C GLU A 121 10.82 13.87 4.57
N ILE A 122 10.01 12.91 5.02
CA ILE A 122 8.77 13.21 5.74
C ILE A 122 9.08 13.48 7.21
N GLU A 123 9.04 14.76 7.61
CA GLU A 123 8.91 15.12 9.02
C GLU A 123 7.62 14.52 9.58
N GLY A 124 7.73 13.75 10.67
CA GLY A 124 6.57 13.07 11.24
C GLY A 124 6.08 11.87 10.43
N SER A 125 7.01 11.11 9.80
CA SER A 125 6.68 9.79 9.23
C SER A 125 5.82 8.97 10.21
N PRO A 126 4.78 8.25 9.75
CA PRO A 126 3.85 7.61 10.67
C PRO A 126 4.59 6.65 11.60
N LYS A 127 4.52 6.89 12.92
CA LYS A 127 5.20 6.07 13.94
C LYS A 127 4.89 4.58 13.79
N VAL A 128 3.67 4.27 13.37
CA VAL A 128 3.22 2.90 13.10
C VAL A 128 3.99 2.21 11.94
N LEU A 129 4.44 2.97 10.94
CA LEU A 129 5.30 2.43 9.86
C LEU A 129 6.74 2.22 10.32
N GLU A 130 7.20 2.98 11.30
CA GLU A 130 8.49 2.74 11.96
C GLU A 130 8.41 1.48 12.84
N GLU A 131 7.38 1.38 13.67
CA GLU A 131 7.16 0.27 14.61
C GLU A 131 6.92 -1.06 13.90
N SER A 132 6.26 -1.05 12.73
CA SER A 132 6.14 -2.23 11.86
C SER A 132 7.47 -2.69 11.26
N GLY A 133 8.51 -1.84 11.29
CA GLY A 133 9.77 -2.07 10.60
C GLY A 133 9.69 -1.87 9.08
N PHE A 134 8.55 -1.39 8.56
CA PHE A 134 8.37 -1.07 7.15
C PHE A 134 9.40 -0.02 6.68
N LEU A 135 9.51 1.10 7.40
CA LEU A 135 10.43 2.18 7.04
C LEU A 135 11.90 1.75 7.00
N ARG A 136 12.29 0.77 7.83
CA ARG A 136 13.64 0.20 7.82
C ARG A 136 13.87 -0.65 6.58
N GLY A 137 12.88 -1.46 6.20
CA GLY A 137 13.01 -2.41 5.11
C GLY A 137 12.95 -1.79 3.71
N ILE A 138 12.36 -0.59 3.59
CA ILE A 138 12.36 0.15 2.32
C ILE A 138 13.62 1.02 2.13
N ARG A 139 14.49 1.19 3.13
CA ARG A 139 15.71 2.02 2.96
C ARG A 139 16.55 1.44 1.82
N SER A 140 16.86 2.27 0.83
CA SER A 140 17.54 1.89 -0.42
C SER A 140 16.70 1.09 -1.44
N GLY A 141 15.38 1.04 -1.27
CA GLY A 141 14.48 0.50 -2.28
C GLY A 141 14.13 1.52 -3.37
N HIS A 142 13.38 1.06 -4.37
CA HIS A 142 12.91 1.89 -5.48
C HIS A 142 11.41 1.69 -5.70
N VAL A 143 10.68 2.79 -5.93
CA VAL A 143 9.26 2.74 -6.30
C VAL A 143 9.14 2.50 -7.80
N ASN A 144 8.35 1.50 -8.17
CA ASN A 144 8.00 1.18 -9.54
C ASN A 144 6.48 1.24 -9.70
N LEU A 145 6.02 2.04 -10.66
CA LEU A 145 4.65 1.98 -11.17
C LEU A 145 4.49 0.69 -11.96
N GLN A 146 3.44 -0.06 -11.67
CA GLN A 146 3.10 -1.27 -12.40
C GLN A 146 2.12 -0.87 -13.49
N SER A 147 2.61 -0.72 -14.72
CA SER A 147 1.70 -0.59 -15.85
C SER A 147 0.83 -1.84 -15.90
N ALA A 148 -0.50 -1.68 -15.90
CA ALA A 148 -1.39 -2.77 -16.28
C ALA A 148 -0.87 -3.29 -17.62
N ARG A 149 -0.37 -4.53 -17.65
CA ARG A 149 -0.16 -5.20 -18.93
C ARG A 149 -1.54 -5.27 -19.56
N GLU A 150 -1.77 -4.46 -20.60
CA GLU A 150 -2.88 -4.64 -21.51
C GLU A 150 -2.88 -6.11 -21.92
N ALA A 151 -3.96 -6.80 -21.57
CA ALA A 151 -4.23 -8.17 -22.00
C ALA A 151 -4.82 -8.15 -23.42
#